data_AF-A0A1X3J2J0-F1
#
_entry.id   AF-A0A1X3J2J0-F1
#
_cell.length_a   1.000
_cell.length_b   1.000
_cell.length_c   1.000
_cell.angle_alpha   90.00
_cell.angle_beta   90.00
_cell.angle_gamma   90.00
#
_symmetry.space_group_name_H-M   'P 1'
#
loop_
_entity.id
_entity.type
_entity.pdbx_description
1 polymer ?
#
loop_
_entity_poly.entity_id
_entity_poly.type
_entity_poly.pdbx_seq_one_letter_code
_entity_poly.pdbx_strand_id
1 'polypeptide(L)' 'MNRFIMANSQQCLGCHACEIACVMAHNDEQHVLSQHHFHPRITVIKHQQQRSAVTCH' A
#
# COMPACT_ATOMS: atom_id res chain seq x y z
N MET A 1 17.31 14.45 -5.61
CA MET A 1 17.30 13.05 -6.12
C MET A 1 15.87 12.56 -6.14
N ASN A 2 15.37 12.12 -7.29
CA ASN A 2 14.05 11.50 -7.38
C ASN A 2 14.11 10.11 -6.75
N ARG A 3 13.23 9.84 -5.78
CA ARG A 3 13.08 8.51 -5.18
C ARG A 3 11.96 7.81 -5.93
N PHE A 4 12.27 6.68 -6.56
CA PHE A 4 11.31 5.84 -7.25
C PHE A 4 11.07 4.56 -6.45
N ILE A 5 9.85 4.06 -6.52
CA ILE A 5 9.45 2.77 -5.96
C ILE A 5 8.96 1.91 -7.12
N MET A 6 9.45 0.69 -7.23
CA MET A 6 9.02 -0.27 -8.25
C MET A 6 8.36 -1.47 -7.55
N ALA A 7 7.15 -1.81 -7.97
CA ALA A 7 6.43 -3.00 -7.51
C ALA A 7 6.48 -4.09 -8.60
N ASN A 8 6.95 -5.29 -8.24
CA ASN A 8 6.91 -6.44 -9.13
C ASN A 8 5.54 -7.14 -9.01
N SER A 9 4.69 -6.97 -10.02
CA SER A 9 3.32 -7.54 -10.02
C SER A 9 3.29 -9.07 -10.03
N GLN A 10 4.35 -9.73 -10.50
CA GLN A 10 4.44 -11.19 -10.50
C GLN A 10 4.67 -11.77 -9.09
N GLN A 11 5.18 -10.96 -8.16
CA GLN A 11 5.46 -11.37 -6.77
C GLN A 11 4.45 -10.80 -5.78
N CYS A 12 3.60 -9.86 -6.21
CA CYS A 12 2.57 -9.28 -5.36
C CYS A 12 1.43 -10.28 -5.14
N LEU A 13 1.27 -10.75 -3.90
CA LEU A 13 0.17 -11.63 -3.52
C LEU A 13 -1.15 -10.86 -3.27
N GLY A 14 -1.11 -9.53 -3.27
CA GLY A 14 -2.24 -8.69 -2.91
C GLY A 14 -2.68 -8.86 -1.45
N CYS A 15 -1.73 -8.95 -0.53
CA CYS A 15 -2.00 -9.15 0.90
C CYS A 15 -2.30 -7.86 1.67
N HIS A 16 -2.28 -6.69 1.02
CA HIS A 16 -2.56 -5.38 1.62
C HIS A 16 -1.62 -4.94 2.77
N ALA A 17 -0.61 -5.75 3.12
CA ALA A 17 0.35 -5.42 4.19
C ALA A 17 1.09 -4.09 3.93
N CYS A 18 1.37 -3.75 2.67
CA CYS A 18 1.99 -2.48 2.31
C CYS A 18 1.10 -1.26 2.64
N GLU A 19 -0.22 -1.40 2.57
CA GLU A 19 -1.18 -0.34 2.91
C GLU A 19 -1.18 -0.11 4.42
N ILE A 20 -1.23 -1.19 5.20
CA ILE A 20 -1.15 -1.16 6.68
C ILE A 20 0.16 -0.51 7.12
N ALA A 21 1.28 -0.96 6.55
CA ALA A 21 2.60 -0.39 6.85
C ALA A 21 2.68 1.10 6.51
N CYS A 22 2.07 1.53 5.39
CA CYS A 22 2.01 2.94 5.01
C CYS A 22 1.23 3.79 6.01
N VAL A 23 0.07 3.30 6.47
CA VAL A 23 -0.73 4.00 7.48
C VAL A 23 0.03 4.08 8.80
N MET A 24 0.61 2.97 9.28
CA MET A 24 1.40 2.97 10.53
C MET A 24 2.59 3.92 10.45
N ALA A 25 3.34 3.92 9.35
CA ALA A 25 4.47 4.84 9.13
C ALA A 25 4.05 6.32 9.13
N HIS A 26 2.77 6.62 8.87
CA HIS A 26 2.18 7.95 8.92
C HIS A 26 1.28 8.19 10.14
N ASN A 27 1.33 7.31 11.13
CA ASN A 27 0.58 7.36 12.38
C ASN A 27 1.48 6.96 13.56
N ASP A 28 2.71 7.48 13.61
CA ASP A 28 3.68 7.25 14.69
C ASP A 28 3.90 5.77 15.03
N GLU A 29 3.98 4.92 14.00
CA GLU A 29 4.10 3.44 14.09
C GLU A 29 2.93 2.74 14.80
N GLN A 30 1.83 3.45 15.05
CA GLN A 30 0.63 2.91 15.68
C GLN A 30 -0.38 2.43 14.64
N HIS A 31 -1.08 1.36 14.96
CA HIS A 31 -2.17 0.87 14.12
C HIS A 31 -3.39 1.79 14.24
N VAL A 32 -4.07 2.07 13.12
CA VAL A 32 -5.36 2.77 13.16
C VAL A 32 -6.45 1.80 13.58
N LEU A 33 -7.28 2.21 14.56
CA LEU A 33 -8.36 1.37 15.10
C LEU A 33 -9.72 1.66 14.45
N SER A 34 -9.81 2.72 13.65
CA SER A 34 -11.01 3.10 12.90
C SER A 34 -10.77 3.07 11.40
N GLN A 35 -11.78 2.61 10.65
CA GLN A 35 -11.73 2.62 9.18
C GLN A 35 -11.65 4.04 8.63
N HIS A 36 -12.23 5.02 9.33
CA HIS A 36 -12.23 6.42 8.91
C HIS A 36 -10.84 7.07 8.94
N HIS A 37 -9.85 6.43 9.57
CA HIS A 37 -8.45 6.90 9.57
C HIS A 37 -7.54 6.02 8.71
N PHE A 38 -8.09 5.01 8.02
CA PHE A 38 -7.33 4.13 7.13
C PHE A 38 -7.20 4.77 5.74
N HIS A 39 -6.24 5.67 5.60
CA HIS A 39 -5.96 6.39 4.34
C HIS A 39 -4.51 6.14 3.87
N PRO A 40 -4.21 4.94 3.34
CA PRO A 40 -2.88 4.62 2.86
C PRO A 40 -2.54 5.44 1.60
N ARG A 41 -1.28 5.86 1.48
CA ARG A 41 -0.75 6.55 0.28
C ARG A 41 -0.29 5.57 -0.81
N ILE A 42 -0.31 4.29 -0.52
CA ILE A 42 -0.07 3.19 -1.45
C ILE A 42 -1.29 2.29 -1.41
N THR A 43 -1.78 1.87 -2.58
CA THR A 43 -2.94 0.99 -2.68
C THR A 43 -2.61 -0.23 -3.53
N VAL A 44 -3.15 -1.39 -3.17
CA VAL A 44 -3.09 -2.58 -4.00
C VAL A 44 -4.22 -2.53 -5.01
N ILE A 45 -3.86 -2.51 -6.30
CA ILE A 45 -4.80 -2.72 -7.39
C ILE A 45 -4.78 -4.18 -7.84
N LYS A 46 -5.93 -4.67 -8.26
CA LYS A 46 -6.09 -5.99 -8.87
C LYS A 46 -6.66 -5.82 -10.27
N HIS A 47 -5.94 -6.34 -11.26
CA HIS A 47 -6.42 -6.39 -12.65
C HIS A 47 -6.23 -7.81 -13.19
N GLN A 48 -7.35 -8.45 -13.54
CA GLN A 48 -7.39 -9.86 -13.95
C GLN A 48 -6.69 -10.78 -12.91
N GLN A 49 -5.59 -11.44 -13.30
CA GLN A 49 -4.79 -12.29 -12.42
C GLN A 49 -3.61 -11.58 -11.75
N GLN A 50 -3.34 -10.33 -12.12
CA GLN A 50 -2.22 -9.57 -11.57
C GLN A 50 -2.66 -8.64 -10.45
N ARG A 51 -1.74 -8.44 -9.50
CA ARG A 51 -1.90 -7.56 -8.34
C ARG A 51 -0.66 -6.68 -8.29
N SER A 52 -0.79 -5.42 -7.92
CA SER A 52 0.37 -4.55 -7.75
C SER A 52 0.07 -3.41 -6.79
N ALA A 53 1.10 -2.91 -6.13
CA ALA A 53 1.01 -1.73 -5.28
C ALA A 53 1.33 -0.47 -6.09
N VAL A 54 0.49 0.56 -5.98
CA VAL A 54 0.62 1.84 -6.69
C VAL A 54 0.45 3.01 -5.72
N THR A 55 1.16 4.11 -5.92
CA THR A 55 1.14 5.29 -5.01
C THR A 55 0.39 6.50 -5.57
N CYS A 56 -0.03 6.46 -6.83
CA CYS A 56 -0.83 7.50 -7.49
C CYS A 56 -1.83 6.83 -8.44
N HIS A 57 -3.04 7.38 -8.53
CA HIS A 57 -4.04 7.06 -9.54
C HIS A 57 -4.14 8.21 -10.53
#